data_AF-A0A9D6PVP9-F1
#
_entry.id   AF-A0A9D6PVP9-F1
#
_cell.length_a   1.000
_cell.length_b   1.000
_cell.length_c   1.000
_cell.angle_alpha   90.00
_cell.angle_beta   90.00
_cell.angle_gamma   90.00
#
_symmetry.space_group_name_H-M   'P 1'
#
loop_
_entity.id
_entity.type
_entity.pdbx_description
1 polymer ?
#
loop_
_entity_poly.entity_id
_entity_poly.type
_entity_poly.pdbx_seq_one_letter_code
_entity_poly.pdbx_strand_id
1 'polypeptide(L)' 'CASTSEALRMVEQGGVRIDSAVISDKGLKVEPGTFVLQVGKRKFARVTLAA' A
#
# COMPACT_ATOMS: atom_id res chain seq x y z
N CYS A 1 6.80 -10.10 13.63
CA CYS A 1 5.98 -10.93 12.73
C CYS A 1 4.72 -10.16 12.35
N ALA A 2 4.77 -9.30 11.33
CA ALA A 2 3.57 -8.66 10.78
C ALA A 2 3.06 -9.57 9.67
N SER A 3 1.96 -10.27 9.93
CA SER A 3 1.41 -11.25 8.99
C SER A 3 0.82 -10.54 7.77
N THR A 4 0.90 -11.14 6.59
CA THR A 4 0.24 -10.66 5.36
C THR A 4 -1.25 -10.39 5.59
N SER A 5 -1.89 -11.15 6.49
CA SER A 5 -3.28 -10.94 6.90
C SER A 5 -3.54 -9.60 7.60
N GLU A 6 -2.57 -9.07 8.36
CA GLU A 6 -2.72 -7.74 8.97
C GLU A 6 -2.62 -6.63 7.93
N ALA A 7 -1.72 -6.77 6.95
CA ALA A 7 -1.62 -5.83 5.85
C ALA A 7 -2.92 -5.77 5.05
N LEU A 8 -3.54 -6.93 4.75
CA LEU A 8 -4.82 -7.01 4.05
C LEU A 8 -5.96 -6.32 4.79
N ARG A 9 -6.01 -6.44 6.13
CA ARG A 9 -7.00 -5.73 6.96
C ARG A 9 -6.78 -4.22 6.94
N MET A 10 -5.53 -3.76 6.95
CA MET A 10 -5.24 -2.33 6.83
C MET A 10 -5.65 -1.76 5.48
N VAL A 11 -5.56 -2.54 4.39
CA VAL A 11 -6.06 -2.17 3.06
C VAL A 11 -7.59 -2.10 3.06
N GLU A 12 -8.28 -3.12 3.60
CA GLU A 12 -9.75 -3.11 3.70
C GLU A 12 -10.30 -1.96 4.54
N GLN A 13 -9.59 -1.57 5.60
CA GLN A 13 -9.96 -0.44 6.47
C GLN A 13 -9.59 0.92 5.88
N GLY A 14 -9.04 0.99 4.65
CA GLY A 14 -8.61 2.24 4.02
C GLY A 14 -7.41 2.90 4.70
N GLY A 15 -6.65 2.13 5.48
CA GLY A 15 -5.45 2.57 6.20
C GLY A 15 -4.20 2.61 5.32
N VAL A 16 -4.28 2.16 4.08
CA VAL A 16 -3.19 2.18 3.10
C VAL A 16 -3.49 3.18 1.99
N ARG A 17 -2.51 4.02 1.66
CA ARG A 17 -2.58 5.00 0.58
C ARG A 17 -1.38 4.83 -0.34
N ILE A 18 -1.59 5.02 -1.63
CA ILE A 18 -0.51 5.12 -2.62
C ILE A 18 -0.60 6.50 -3.25
N ASP A 19 0.47 7.28 -3.20
CA ASP A 19 0.56 8.61 -3.81
C ASP A 19 -0.63 9.54 -3.45
N SER A 20 -1.07 9.44 -2.18
CA SER A 20 -2.24 10.11 -1.58
C SER A 20 -3.62 9.58 -1.97
N ALA A 21 -3.71 8.56 -2.83
CA ALA A 21 -4.95 7.83 -3.11
C ALA A 21 -5.17 6.69 -2.09
N VAL A 22 -6.35 6.61 -1.48
CA VAL A 22 -6.71 5.47 -0.61
C VAL A 22 -6.91 4.23 -1.46
N ILE A 23 -6.24 3.14 -1.11
CA ILE A 23 -6.42 1.85 -1.78
C ILE A 23 -7.22 0.93 -0.89
N SER A 24 -8.35 0.48 -1.42
CA SER A 24 -9.20 -0.56 -0.85
C SER A 24 -9.21 -1.83 -1.71
N ASP A 25 -8.67 -1.78 -2.94
CA ASP A 25 -8.59 -2.91 -3.86
C ASP A 25 -7.26 -3.67 -3.71
N LYS A 26 -7.36 -4.95 -3.37
CA LYS A 26 -6.22 -5.88 -3.23
C LYS A 26 -5.68 -6.34 -4.58
N GLY A 27 -6.46 -6.18 -5.66
CA GLY A 27 -6.11 -6.57 -7.02
C GLY A 27 -5.56 -5.43 -7.87
N LEU A 28 -5.33 -4.25 -7.30
CA LEU A 28 -4.86 -3.10 -8.07
C LEU A 28 -3.49 -3.41 -8.69
N LYS A 29 -3.46 -3.52 -10.02
CA LYS A 29 -2.23 -3.63 -10.79
C LYS A 29 -1.64 -2.24 -10.94
N VAL A 30 -0.52 -2.00 -10.27
CA VAL A 30 0.32 -0.82 -10.48
C VAL A 30 1.27 -1.08 -11.64
N GLU A 31 1.39 -0.11 -12.53
CA GLU A 31 2.41 -0.12 -13.58
C GLU A 31 3.82 -0.08 -12.98
N PRO A 32 4.86 -0.52 -13.70
CA PRO A 32 6.24 -0.36 -13.25
C PRO A 32 6.56 1.12 -13.04
N GLY A 33 7.07 1.46 -11.86
CA GLY A 33 7.21 2.85 -11.44
C GLY A 33 7.66 2.97 -9.98
N THR A 34 7.82 4.21 -9.52
CA THR A 34 8.12 4.50 -8.11
C THR A 34 6.88 5.08 -7.45
N PHE A 35 6.43 4.42 -6.40
CA PHE A 35 5.21 4.77 -5.68
C PHE A 35 5.52 4.98 -4.19
N VAL A 36 4.82 5.92 -3.57
CA VAL A 36 4.91 6.11 -2.12
C VAL A 36 3.69 5.49 -1.45
N LEU A 37 3.90 4.35 -0.79
CA LEU A 37 2.91 3.72 0.06
C LEU A 37 2.95 4.32 1.45
N GLN A 38 1.83 4.84 1.91
CA GLN A 38 1.63 5.27 3.28
C GLN A 38 0.69 4.29 3.97
N VAL A 39 1.15 3.72 5.10
CA VAL A 39 0.34 2.85 5.96
C VAL A 39 0.09 3.56 7.29
N GLY A 40 -1.14 4.00 7.51
CA GLY A 40 -1.51 4.81 8.67
C GLY A 40 -0.78 6.17 8.70
N LYS A 41 -0.56 6.72 9.90
CA LYS A 41 0.00 8.08 10.07
C LYS A 41 1.53 8.15 10.12
N ARG A 42 2.20 7.03 10.42
CA ARG A 42 3.64 7.01 10.74
C ARG A 42 4.49 6.10 9.85
N LYS A 43 3.88 5.22 9.05
CA LYS A 43 4.65 4.30 8.19
C LYS A 43 4.56 4.78 6.75
N PHE A 44 5.71 5.07 6.18
CA PHE A 44 5.88 5.41 4.78
C PHE A 44 6.89 4.44 4.17
N ALA A 45 6.58 3.92 3.00
CA ALA A 45 7.40 3.00 2.25
C ALA A 45 7.42 3.47 0.81
N ARG A 46 8.61 3.76 0.29
CA ARG A 46 8.78 4.00 -1.14
C ARG A 46 9.06 2.67 -1.81
N VAL A 47 8.20 2.27 -2.73
CA VAL A 47 8.33 1.02 -3.48
C VAL A 47 8.61 1.37 -4.94
N THR A 48 9.72 0.86 -5.44
CA THR A 48 10.06 0.93 -6.87
C THR A 48 9.80 -0.45 -7.46
N LEU A 49 8.81 -0.53 -8.33
CA LEU A 49 8.51 -1.71 -9.11
C LEU A 49 9.39 -1.66 -10.36
N ALA A 50 10.54 -2.31 -10.28
CA ALA A 50 11.38 -2.57 -11.44
C ALA A 50 10.76 -3.74 -12.24
N ALA A 51 10.68 -3.58 -13.56
CA ALA A 51 10.15 -4.58 -14.49
C ALA A 51 10.95 -5.89 -14.47
#